data_AF-A0A9D1HNY0-F1
#
_entry.id   AF-A0A9D1HNY0-F1
#
_cell.length_a   1.000
_cell.length_b   1.000
_cell.length_c   1.000
_cell.angle_alpha   90.00
_cell.angle_beta   90.00
_cell.angle_gamma   90.00
#
_symmetry.space_group_name_H-M   'P 1'
#
loop_
_entity.id
_entity.type
_entity.pdbx_description
1 polymer ?
#
loop_
_entity_poly.entity_id
_entity_poly.type
_entity_poly.pdbx_seq_one_letter_code
_entity_poly.pdbx_strand_id
1 'polypeptide(L)'
;MEQTHHTSVFHLHIEMSLKDLNRKERTILKKYGQVEKGLYRDVLVPADMTLHALHYAIMRLFGWQNCHLHHYELPPKTFAHLTEDNLSKWLHLVGVYFRFPGEDWEDLYWDDDYRGDQGLKTWLKKKYTGPYIYKGWSEHYLSSQQAVQEWISQAGQHQGSLQEQRFAFENPHLEALLERLTVSDLLIPNHQYIQTKSIQAYVRRVLNWPDVENSLQEAGSKKFRSHKQARIYYEEHDPKPMPLTHLLHYFYDEGDGWALEISCKEIYRCQEGQWLDSRDRPISTWRNELAEVASRYRPLCIEKDGIELLDDIGGLTGFCQMLETLFDFERLDADSIEQRRELFLWAYDRGWTGNTIRLKSTL
;
A
#
# COMPACT_ATOMS: atom_id res chain seq x y z
N MET A 1 -22.11 20.19 10.75
CA MET A 1 -21.18 19.31 11.49
C MET A 1 -19.83 19.48 10.84
N GLU A 2 -19.02 20.38 11.40
CA GLU A 2 -17.64 20.62 10.95
C GLU A 2 -16.81 19.36 11.20
N GLN A 3 -16.22 18.80 10.15
CA GLN A 3 -15.34 17.63 10.23
C GLN A 3 -14.01 18.05 10.90
N THR A 4 -13.91 17.88 12.22
CA THR A 4 -12.72 18.18 13.02
C THR A 4 -11.76 16.98 13.15
N HIS A 5 -11.56 16.17 12.10
CA HIS A 5 -10.81 14.90 12.25
C HIS A 5 -9.58 14.65 11.37
N HIS A 6 -9.07 15.61 10.60
CA HIS A 6 -8.01 15.31 9.60
C HIS A 6 -6.73 16.17 9.75
N THR A 7 -6.22 16.36 10.96
CA THR A 7 -5.03 17.21 11.21
C THR A 7 -3.73 16.46 11.49
N SER A 8 -3.72 15.13 11.30
CA SER A 8 -2.52 14.32 11.45
C SER A 8 -1.88 13.99 10.10
N VAL A 9 -0.56 14.12 10.03
CA VAL A 9 0.27 13.80 8.86
C VAL A 9 1.33 12.79 9.28
N PHE A 10 1.43 11.69 8.54
CA PHE A 10 2.36 10.61 8.79
C PHE A 10 3.63 10.82 7.96
N HIS A 11 4.79 10.63 8.59
CA HIS A 11 6.07 10.58 7.91
C HIS A 11 6.42 9.12 7.64
N LEU A 12 6.27 8.73 6.38
CA LEU A 12 6.58 7.40 5.89
C LEU A 12 7.95 7.40 5.20
N HIS A 13 8.72 6.35 5.44
CA HIS A 13 9.92 6.00 4.68
C HIS A 13 9.60 4.74 3.89
N ILE A 14 9.66 4.85 2.57
CA ILE A 14 9.33 3.77 1.64
C ILE A 14 10.62 3.38 0.94
N GLU A 15 11.12 2.18 1.20
CA GLU A 15 12.42 1.71 0.73
C GLU A 15 12.30 0.40 -0.03
N MET A 16 13.02 0.30 -1.15
CA MET A 16 13.15 -0.91 -1.94
C MET A 16 14.08 -1.91 -1.25
N SER A 17 13.65 -3.17 -1.16
CA SER A 17 14.52 -4.25 -0.70
C SER A 17 15.66 -4.48 -1.68
N LEU A 18 16.89 -4.18 -1.23
CA LEU A 18 18.10 -4.46 -2.01
C LEU A 18 18.79 -5.76 -1.57
N LYS A 19 18.15 -6.61 -0.75
CA LYS A 19 18.80 -7.74 -0.06
C LYS A 19 19.42 -8.76 -1.03
N ASP A 20 18.76 -9.02 -2.14
CA ASP A 20 19.15 -10.07 -3.10
C ASP A 20 20.16 -9.61 -4.16
N LEU A 21 20.54 -8.32 -4.17
CA LEU A 21 21.50 -7.80 -5.13
C LEU A 21 22.94 -8.20 -4.81
N ASN A 22 23.65 -8.66 -5.83
CA ASN A 22 25.07 -8.95 -5.78
C ASN A 22 25.92 -7.66 -5.81
N ARG A 23 27.24 -7.82 -5.61
CA ARG A 23 28.18 -6.69 -5.54
C ARG A 23 28.22 -5.87 -6.83
N LYS A 24 28.09 -6.51 -8.00
CA LYS A 24 28.13 -5.85 -9.31
C LYS A 24 26.89 -4.97 -9.48
N GLU A 25 25.70 -5.51 -9.23
CA GLU A 25 24.42 -4.77 -9.28
C GLU A 25 24.41 -3.56 -8.34
N ARG A 26 24.88 -3.72 -7.10
CA ARG A 26 25.01 -2.58 -6.17
C ARG A 26 25.96 -1.50 -6.69
N THR A 27 27.02 -1.89 -7.38
CA THR A 27 27.96 -0.95 -7.99
C THR A 27 27.31 -0.21 -9.16
N ILE A 28 26.53 -0.92 -9.98
CA ILE A 28 25.72 -0.34 -11.08
C ILE A 28 24.73 0.68 -10.53
N LEU A 29 23.94 0.32 -9.50
CA LEU A 29 22.98 1.25 -8.88
C LEU A 29 23.66 2.48 -8.29
N LYS A 30 24.83 2.31 -7.67
CA LYS A 30 25.60 3.45 -7.16
C LYS A 30 26.11 4.36 -8.28
N LYS A 31 26.62 3.78 -9.36
CA LYS A 31 27.25 4.52 -10.46
C LYS A 31 26.22 5.20 -11.39
N TYR A 32 25.15 4.50 -11.72
CA TYR A 32 24.18 4.90 -12.75
C TYR A 32 22.78 5.14 -12.20
N GLY A 33 22.40 4.45 -11.13
CA GLY A 33 21.11 4.62 -10.45
C GLY A 33 21.07 5.75 -9.42
N GLN A 34 22.19 6.44 -9.17
CA GLN A 34 22.34 7.50 -8.16
C GLN A 34 21.93 7.06 -6.75
N VAL A 35 22.22 5.81 -6.40
CA VAL A 35 21.96 5.25 -5.07
C VAL A 35 23.18 5.45 -4.17
N GLU A 36 23.05 6.27 -3.14
CA GLU A 36 24.13 6.51 -2.17
C GLU A 36 24.01 5.62 -0.92
N LYS A 37 22.84 5.62 -0.30
CA LYS A 37 22.50 4.92 0.94
C LYS A 37 21.53 3.77 0.69
N GLY A 38 20.51 4.01 -0.14
CA GLY A 38 19.43 3.07 -0.44
C GLY A 38 18.56 3.60 -1.58
N LEU A 39 17.55 2.83 -1.98
CA LEU A 39 16.60 3.28 -2.99
C LEU A 39 15.27 3.54 -2.28
N TYR A 40 15.07 4.78 -1.83
CA TYR A 40 13.96 5.12 -0.94
C TYR A 40 13.36 6.49 -1.23
N ARG A 41 12.18 6.71 -0.64
CA ARG A 41 11.46 7.98 -0.62
C ARG A 41 10.95 8.25 0.79
N ASP A 42 11.24 9.41 1.33
CA ASP A 42 10.55 9.92 2.53
C ASP A 42 9.37 10.79 2.08
N VAL A 43 8.21 10.51 2.66
CA VAL A 43 6.93 11.04 2.22
C VAL A 43 6.08 11.43 3.41
N LEU A 44 5.49 12.63 3.34
CA LEU A 44 4.46 13.08 4.25
C LEU A 44 3.10 12.76 3.65
N VAL A 45 2.24 12.04 4.37
CA VAL A 45 0.92 11.59 3.88
C VAL A 45 -0.19 11.95 4.88
N PRO A 46 -1.41 12.30 4.44
CA PRO A 46 -2.54 12.43 5.36
C PRO A 46 -2.84 11.12 6.10
N ALA A 47 -3.22 11.20 7.36
CA ALA A 47 -3.47 10.04 8.22
C ALA A 47 -4.52 9.06 7.66
N ASP A 48 -5.53 9.59 7.00
CA ASP A 48 -6.65 8.86 6.40
C ASP A 48 -6.43 8.50 4.93
N MET A 49 -5.21 8.66 4.41
CA MET A 49 -4.85 8.08 3.11
C MET A 49 -5.05 6.57 3.16
N THR A 50 -5.88 6.04 2.28
CA THR A 50 -6.08 4.59 2.14
C THR A 50 -4.85 3.92 1.52
N LEU A 51 -4.64 2.63 1.79
CA LEU A 51 -3.59 1.85 1.13
C LEU A 51 -3.77 1.83 -0.40
N HIS A 52 -5.02 1.85 -0.87
CA HIS A 52 -5.35 2.04 -2.28
C HIS A 52 -4.77 3.35 -2.86
N ALA A 53 -5.00 4.49 -2.19
CA ALA A 53 -4.43 5.77 -2.62
C ALA A 53 -2.89 5.81 -2.47
N LEU A 54 -2.36 5.14 -1.44
CA LEU A 54 -0.92 5.00 -1.23
C LEU A 54 -0.26 4.20 -2.36
N HIS A 55 -0.92 3.19 -2.91
CA HIS A 55 -0.42 2.41 -4.05
C HIS A 55 -0.15 3.35 -5.24
N TYR A 56 -1.11 4.21 -5.60
CA TYR A 56 -0.91 5.18 -6.69
C TYR A 56 0.17 6.23 -6.39
N ALA A 57 0.36 6.59 -5.12
CA ALA A 57 1.49 7.42 -4.71
C ALA A 57 2.81 6.68 -4.93
N ILE A 58 2.90 5.38 -4.56
CA ILE A 58 4.06 4.51 -4.79
C ILE A 58 4.39 4.44 -6.28
N MET A 59 3.39 4.23 -7.15
CA MET A 59 3.59 4.22 -8.61
C MET A 59 4.31 5.49 -9.07
N ARG A 60 3.88 6.67 -8.60
CA ARG A 60 4.55 7.93 -8.93
C ARG A 60 5.92 8.13 -8.30
N LEU A 61 6.10 7.67 -7.06
CA LEU A 61 7.33 7.78 -6.30
C LEU A 61 8.48 6.99 -6.94
N PHE A 62 8.17 5.81 -7.48
CA PHE A 62 9.15 4.91 -8.10
C PHE A 62 9.13 4.94 -9.63
N GLY A 63 8.13 5.55 -10.27
CA GLY A 63 8.09 5.71 -11.74
C GLY A 63 7.39 4.57 -12.49
N TRP A 64 6.69 3.70 -11.77
CA TRP A 64 5.95 2.56 -12.33
C TRP A 64 4.64 2.97 -13.03
N GLN A 65 4.15 2.07 -13.88
CA GLN A 65 3.02 2.33 -14.77
C GLN A 65 1.67 1.83 -14.27
N ASN A 66 1.61 1.11 -13.15
CA ASN A 66 0.41 0.44 -12.66
C ASN A 66 -0.12 -0.62 -13.65
N CYS A 67 0.74 -1.55 -14.06
CA CYS A 67 0.41 -2.60 -15.04
C CYS A 67 0.38 -4.01 -14.45
N HIS A 68 0.64 -4.16 -13.15
CA HIS A 68 0.77 -5.45 -12.48
C HIS A 68 -0.04 -5.49 -11.18
N LEU A 69 -0.31 -6.71 -10.71
CA LEU A 69 -0.97 -6.92 -9.42
C LEU A 69 -0.08 -6.45 -8.27
N HIS A 70 -0.72 -6.05 -7.17
CA HIS A 70 -0.07 -5.68 -5.92
C HIS A 70 -0.87 -6.10 -4.71
N HIS A 71 -0.19 -6.11 -3.57
CA HIS A 71 -0.81 -6.24 -2.27
C HIS A 71 0.09 -5.70 -1.16
N TYR A 72 -0.53 -5.51 0.00
CA TYR A 72 0.16 -5.14 1.23
C TYR A 72 0.09 -6.29 2.23
N GLU A 73 1.15 -6.45 3.02
CA GLU A 73 1.21 -7.44 4.09
C GLU A 73 1.68 -6.81 5.40
N LEU A 74 1.21 -7.37 6.51
CA LEU A 74 1.81 -7.12 7.82
C LEU A 74 3.16 -7.85 7.94
N PRO A 75 4.07 -7.39 8.81
CA PRO A 75 5.25 -8.18 9.14
C PRO A 75 4.86 -9.56 9.65
N PRO A 76 5.58 -10.65 9.30
CA PRO A 76 5.18 -12.02 9.64
C PRO A 76 4.90 -12.24 11.13
N LYS A 77 5.67 -11.59 12.02
CA LYS A 77 5.45 -11.66 13.47
C LYS A 77 4.11 -11.01 13.89
N THR A 78 3.75 -9.89 13.27
CA THR A 78 2.49 -9.18 13.55
C THR A 78 1.31 -10.00 13.04
N PHE A 79 1.41 -10.55 11.83
CA PHE A 79 0.42 -11.48 11.29
C PHE A 79 0.21 -12.69 12.22
N ALA A 80 1.30 -13.35 12.62
CA ALA A 80 1.24 -14.49 13.54
C ALA A 80 0.64 -14.16 14.90
N HIS A 81 0.87 -12.96 15.46
CA HIS A 81 0.24 -12.55 16.71
C HIS A 81 -1.27 -12.30 16.60
N LEU A 82 -1.77 -11.93 15.42
CA LEU A 82 -3.20 -11.72 15.18
C LEU A 82 -3.93 -13.04 14.95
N THR A 83 -3.36 -13.91 14.13
CA THR A 83 -4.02 -15.13 13.68
C THR A 83 -3.74 -16.31 14.59
N GLU A 84 -2.58 -16.34 15.25
CA GLU A 84 -2.09 -17.47 16.05
C GLU A 84 -2.17 -18.81 15.29
N ASP A 85 -1.91 -18.76 13.98
CA ASP A 85 -2.08 -19.90 13.05
C ASP A 85 -3.45 -20.60 13.16
N ASN A 86 -4.51 -19.86 13.42
CA ASN A 86 -5.85 -20.40 13.62
C ASN A 86 -6.80 -19.90 12.52
N LEU A 87 -7.33 -20.81 11.69
CA LEU A 87 -8.22 -20.43 10.60
C LEU A 87 -9.43 -19.65 11.10
N SER A 88 -10.10 -20.12 12.15
CA SER A 88 -11.31 -19.48 12.67
C SER A 88 -11.03 -18.04 13.11
N LYS A 89 -9.90 -17.78 13.77
CA LYS A 89 -9.50 -16.41 14.12
C LYS A 89 -9.26 -15.55 12.89
N TRP A 90 -8.54 -16.08 11.89
CA TRP A 90 -8.28 -15.35 10.66
C TRP A 90 -9.58 -15.02 9.91
N LEU A 91 -10.53 -15.95 9.80
CA LEU A 91 -11.83 -15.72 9.16
C LEU A 91 -12.63 -14.57 9.82
N HIS A 92 -12.52 -14.37 11.13
CA HIS A 92 -13.13 -13.22 11.81
C HIS A 92 -12.40 -11.89 11.55
N LEU A 93 -11.13 -11.94 11.16
CA LEU A 93 -10.32 -10.78 10.79
C LEU A 93 -10.43 -10.44 9.30
N VAL A 94 -11.06 -11.31 8.50
CA VAL A 94 -11.40 -11.02 7.10
C VAL A 94 -12.47 -9.93 7.04
N GLY A 95 -12.22 -8.90 6.24
CA GLY A 95 -13.02 -7.68 6.21
C GLY A 95 -12.72 -6.70 7.37
N VAL A 96 -11.78 -7.04 8.27
CA VAL A 96 -11.22 -6.14 9.30
C VAL A 96 -9.81 -5.70 8.93
N TYR A 97 -8.93 -6.66 8.69
CA TYR A 97 -7.57 -6.41 8.18
C TYR A 97 -7.30 -7.10 6.86
N PHE A 98 -7.78 -8.33 6.70
CA PHE A 98 -7.41 -9.20 5.59
C PHE A 98 -8.50 -9.24 4.53
N ARG A 99 -8.09 -9.28 3.27
CA ARG A 99 -8.99 -9.52 2.14
C ARG A 99 -9.42 -10.98 2.14
N PHE A 100 -10.69 -11.23 1.81
CA PHE A 100 -11.11 -12.60 1.51
C PHE A 100 -10.45 -13.04 0.19
N PRO A 101 -9.80 -14.21 0.12
CA PRO A 101 -9.13 -14.63 -1.10
C PRO A 101 -10.16 -15.09 -2.13
N GLY A 102 -10.45 -14.22 -3.10
CA GLY A 102 -11.38 -14.46 -4.20
C GLY A 102 -11.00 -13.63 -5.42
N GLU A 103 -11.79 -13.75 -6.49
CA GLU A 103 -11.48 -13.20 -7.83
C GLU A 103 -12.33 -11.97 -8.20
N ASP A 104 -12.84 -11.21 -7.23
CA ASP A 104 -13.63 -9.99 -7.51
C ASP A 104 -12.71 -8.81 -7.88
N TRP A 105 -12.01 -8.96 -9.01
CA TRP A 105 -11.06 -7.99 -9.53
C TRP A 105 -11.73 -6.69 -9.96
N GLU A 106 -12.98 -6.76 -10.44
CA GLU A 106 -13.75 -5.57 -10.84
C GLU A 106 -14.00 -4.64 -9.63
N ASP A 107 -14.33 -5.22 -8.47
CA ASP A 107 -14.55 -4.46 -7.25
C ASP A 107 -13.23 -3.98 -6.62
N LEU A 108 -12.16 -4.78 -6.73
CA LEU A 108 -10.83 -4.38 -6.26
C LEU A 108 -10.29 -3.18 -7.04
N TYR A 109 -10.41 -3.23 -8.37
CA TYR A 109 -9.96 -2.18 -9.29
C TYR A 109 -11.11 -1.28 -9.76
N TRP A 110 -12.08 -1.03 -8.86
CA TRP A 110 -13.33 -0.28 -9.12
C TRP A 110 -13.13 1.10 -9.77
N ASP A 111 -11.94 1.69 -9.61
CA ASP A 111 -11.59 2.97 -10.19
C ASP A 111 -10.45 2.92 -11.19
N ASP A 112 -10.04 1.76 -11.70
CA ASP A 112 -9.07 1.71 -12.79
C ASP A 112 -9.70 2.17 -14.11
N ASP A 113 -9.79 3.50 -14.26
CA ASP A 113 -10.50 4.21 -15.30
C ASP A 113 -9.56 4.91 -16.29
N TYR A 114 -8.30 4.48 -16.37
CA TYR A 114 -7.33 5.06 -17.28
C TYR A 114 -7.65 4.73 -18.75
N ARG A 115 -7.96 5.77 -19.54
CA ARG A 115 -8.33 5.64 -20.96
C ARG A 115 -7.26 6.14 -21.94
N GLY A 116 -6.11 6.60 -21.43
CA GLY A 116 -5.06 7.22 -22.25
C GLY A 116 -5.41 8.60 -22.83
N ASP A 117 -6.54 9.18 -22.46
CA ASP A 117 -7.00 10.51 -22.88
C ASP A 117 -6.33 11.68 -22.11
N GLN A 118 -5.66 11.34 -21.01
CA GLN A 118 -4.83 12.23 -20.21
C GLN A 118 -3.48 11.56 -19.93
N GLY A 119 -2.45 12.35 -19.63
CA GLY A 119 -1.15 11.77 -19.24
C GLY A 119 -1.26 10.94 -17.96
N LEU A 120 -0.63 9.76 -17.95
CA LEU A 120 -0.61 8.83 -16.81
C LEU A 120 -0.28 9.51 -15.48
N LYS A 121 0.71 10.42 -15.47
CA LYS A 121 1.07 11.20 -14.27
C LYS A 121 -0.11 12.01 -13.74
N THR A 122 -0.86 12.68 -14.61
CA THR A 122 -2.05 13.45 -14.23
C THR A 122 -3.14 12.54 -13.70
N TRP A 123 -3.34 11.36 -14.30
CA TRP A 123 -4.30 10.37 -13.82
C TRP A 123 -3.92 9.85 -12.43
N LEU A 124 -2.70 9.33 -12.24
CA LEU A 124 -2.19 8.88 -10.94
C LEU A 124 -2.35 9.96 -9.86
N LYS A 125 -2.09 11.23 -10.21
CA LYS A 125 -2.26 12.36 -9.30
C LYS A 125 -3.66 12.53 -8.75
N LYS A 126 -4.68 12.22 -9.55
CA LYS A 126 -6.07 12.26 -9.08
C LYS A 126 -6.35 11.15 -8.07
N LYS A 127 -5.68 9.99 -8.19
CA LYS A 127 -5.89 8.81 -7.34
C LYS A 127 -5.35 8.97 -5.93
N TYR A 128 -4.17 9.58 -5.76
CA TYR A 128 -3.60 9.88 -4.44
C TYR A 128 -3.91 11.29 -3.93
N THR A 129 -4.79 12.05 -4.59
CA THR A 129 -5.32 13.31 -4.03
C THR A 129 -6.69 13.04 -3.45
N GLY A 130 -6.89 13.41 -2.18
CA GLY A 130 -8.14 13.16 -1.49
C GLY A 130 -9.35 13.87 -2.13
N PRO A 131 -10.57 13.50 -1.75
CA PRO A 131 -10.88 12.61 -0.63
C PRO A 131 -10.63 11.12 -0.90
N TYR A 132 -9.99 10.44 0.06
CA TYR A 132 -9.69 9.01 -0.01
C TYR A 132 -10.92 8.20 0.36
N ILE A 133 -11.74 7.87 -0.64
CA ILE A 133 -12.99 7.15 -0.45
C ILE A 133 -12.91 5.85 -1.26
N TYR A 134 -12.88 4.71 -0.56
CA TYR A 134 -13.09 3.41 -1.18
C TYR A 134 -14.55 3.31 -1.63
N LYS A 135 -14.81 2.89 -2.88
CA LYS A 135 -16.17 2.74 -3.40
C LYS A 135 -16.53 1.33 -3.85
N GLY A 136 -15.61 0.38 -3.70
CA GLY A 136 -15.91 -1.03 -3.83
C GLY A 136 -16.75 -1.54 -2.66
N TRP A 137 -17.02 -2.84 -2.67
CA TRP A 137 -17.95 -3.53 -1.80
C TRP A 137 -17.31 -4.65 -1.00
N SER A 138 -16.43 -5.41 -1.65
CA SER A 138 -15.87 -6.68 -1.18
C SER A 138 -15.05 -6.51 0.09
N GLU A 139 -14.38 -5.37 0.26
CA GLU A 139 -13.52 -5.11 1.41
C GLU A 139 -14.27 -4.67 2.68
N HIS A 140 -15.56 -4.33 2.59
CA HIS A 140 -16.37 -4.05 3.79
C HIS A 140 -16.63 -5.32 4.59
N TYR A 141 -16.68 -5.19 5.92
CA TYR A 141 -16.73 -6.32 6.84
C TYR A 141 -17.92 -7.25 6.57
N LEU A 142 -19.13 -6.70 6.43
CA LEU A 142 -20.31 -7.53 6.17
C LEU A 142 -20.21 -8.25 4.81
N SER A 143 -19.74 -7.58 3.75
CA SER A 143 -19.56 -8.21 2.43
C SER A 143 -18.52 -9.33 2.49
N SER A 144 -17.39 -9.07 3.13
CA SER A 144 -16.33 -10.05 3.38
C SER A 144 -16.82 -11.24 4.21
N GLN A 145 -17.61 -11.01 5.26
CA GLN A 145 -18.18 -12.07 6.07
C GLN A 145 -19.24 -12.88 5.32
N GLN A 146 -19.96 -12.28 4.38
CA GLN A 146 -20.84 -13.03 3.48
C GLN A 146 -20.03 -14.03 2.63
N ALA A 147 -18.93 -13.59 2.02
CA ALA A 147 -18.05 -14.47 1.25
C ALA A 147 -17.44 -15.59 2.11
N VAL A 148 -17.07 -15.29 3.36
CA VAL A 148 -16.64 -16.29 4.35
C VAL A 148 -17.73 -17.33 4.60
N GLN A 149 -18.98 -16.93 4.83
CA GLN A 149 -20.08 -17.87 5.10
C GLN A 149 -20.40 -18.74 3.87
N GLU A 150 -20.39 -18.14 2.68
CA GLU A 150 -20.56 -18.87 1.42
C GLU A 150 -19.47 -19.92 1.24
N TRP A 151 -18.20 -19.57 1.48
CA TRP A 151 -17.09 -20.51 1.44
C TRP A 151 -17.22 -21.63 2.48
N ILE A 152 -17.55 -21.30 3.74
CA ILE A 152 -17.78 -22.32 4.80
C ILE A 152 -18.89 -23.29 4.39
N SER A 153 -19.97 -22.80 3.77
CA SER A 153 -21.09 -23.64 3.33
C SER A 153 -20.69 -24.65 2.24
N GLN A 154 -19.72 -24.31 1.40
CA GLN A 154 -19.24 -25.13 0.30
C GLN A 154 -18.12 -26.09 0.72
N ALA A 155 -17.18 -25.59 1.52
CA ALA A 155 -15.98 -26.31 1.93
C ALA A 155 -16.23 -27.28 3.11
N GLY A 156 -17.27 -27.02 3.93
CA GLY A 156 -17.55 -27.75 5.16
C GLY A 156 -16.88 -27.12 6.39
N GLN A 157 -17.04 -27.73 7.57
CA GLN A 157 -16.41 -27.20 8.79
C GLN A 157 -14.87 -27.34 8.73
N HIS A 158 -14.18 -26.22 8.58
CA HIS A 158 -12.73 -26.14 8.70
C HIS A 158 -12.33 -25.56 10.05
N GLN A 159 -11.72 -26.41 10.88
CA GLN A 159 -10.97 -26.00 12.07
C GLN A 159 -9.52 -26.46 11.89
N GLY A 160 -8.58 -25.74 12.50
CA GLY A 160 -7.17 -26.13 12.50
C GLY A 160 -6.23 -25.01 12.12
N SER A 161 -5.05 -25.42 11.65
CA SER A 161 -3.97 -24.53 11.25
C SER A 161 -4.37 -23.72 10.02
N LEU A 162 -4.12 -22.42 10.07
CA LEU A 162 -4.30 -21.52 8.93
C LEU A 162 -3.35 -21.90 7.79
N GLN A 163 -2.10 -22.23 8.11
CA GLN A 163 -1.10 -22.59 7.11
C GLN A 163 -1.43 -23.90 6.39
N GLU A 164 -1.93 -24.92 7.10
CA GLU A 164 -2.34 -26.19 6.49
C GLU A 164 -3.51 -26.00 5.50
N GLN A 165 -4.37 -25.03 5.76
CA GLN A 165 -5.60 -24.78 4.98
C GLN A 165 -5.41 -23.71 3.89
N ARG A 166 -4.21 -23.16 3.72
CA ARG A 166 -3.90 -22.14 2.71
C ARG A 166 -4.27 -22.57 1.29
N PHE A 167 -4.06 -23.83 0.94
CA PHE A 167 -4.35 -24.37 -0.39
C PHE A 167 -5.84 -24.69 -0.62
N ALA A 168 -6.71 -24.48 0.38
CA ALA A 168 -8.15 -24.59 0.21
C ALA A 168 -8.77 -23.35 -0.46
N PHE A 169 -7.99 -22.27 -0.61
CA PHE A 169 -8.39 -21.05 -1.30
C PHE A 169 -7.82 -21.04 -2.71
N GLU A 170 -8.62 -20.57 -3.68
CA GLU A 170 -8.20 -20.46 -5.09
C GLU A 170 -7.01 -19.52 -5.25
N ASN A 171 -7.00 -18.44 -4.46
CA ASN A 171 -5.89 -17.51 -4.36
C ASN A 171 -5.28 -17.55 -2.94
N PRO A 172 -4.06 -18.07 -2.73
CA PRO A 172 -3.53 -18.31 -1.39
C PRO A 172 -2.87 -17.08 -0.72
N HIS A 173 -3.19 -15.84 -1.10
CA HIS A 173 -2.65 -14.63 -0.42
C HIS A 173 -3.44 -14.28 0.86
N LEU A 174 -3.35 -15.13 1.89
CA LEU A 174 -4.05 -14.96 3.17
C LEU A 174 -3.55 -13.75 3.98
N GLU A 175 -2.34 -13.29 3.67
CA GLU A 175 -1.68 -12.15 4.31
C GLU A 175 -2.10 -10.80 3.69
N ALA A 176 -2.79 -10.80 2.54
CA ALA A 176 -3.16 -9.59 1.82
C ALA A 176 -4.11 -8.72 2.65
N LEU A 177 -3.69 -7.48 2.87
CA LEU A 177 -4.47 -6.47 3.59
C LEU A 177 -5.55 -5.85 2.70
N LEU A 178 -6.60 -5.36 3.35
CA LEU A 178 -7.64 -4.55 2.72
C LEU A 178 -7.05 -3.19 2.32
N GLU A 179 -7.31 -2.78 1.08
CA GLU A 179 -6.83 -1.51 0.55
C GLU A 179 -7.66 -0.29 0.97
N ARG A 180 -8.87 -0.50 1.50
CA ARG A 180 -9.68 0.53 2.17
C ARG A 180 -9.08 1.01 3.50
N LEU A 181 -8.19 0.23 4.11
CA LEU A 181 -7.55 0.61 5.38
C LEU A 181 -6.71 1.86 5.18
N THR A 182 -6.74 2.75 6.16
CA THR A 182 -5.91 3.94 6.13
C THR A 182 -4.54 3.69 6.73
N VAL A 183 -3.58 4.55 6.39
CA VAL A 183 -2.27 4.62 7.04
C VAL A 183 -2.45 4.66 8.57
N SER A 184 -3.40 5.44 9.08
CA SER A 184 -3.67 5.55 10.53
C SER A 184 -4.37 4.35 11.16
N ASP A 185 -5.02 3.49 10.38
CA ASP A 185 -5.62 2.25 10.88
C ASP A 185 -4.57 1.18 11.18
N LEU A 186 -3.37 1.29 10.58
CA LEU A 186 -2.34 0.26 10.60
C LEU A 186 -1.06 0.71 11.31
N LEU A 187 -0.62 1.94 11.04
CA LEU A 187 0.73 2.39 11.36
C LEU A 187 0.83 3.16 12.68
N ILE A 188 1.90 2.88 13.42
CA ILE A 188 2.39 3.66 14.56
C ILE A 188 3.82 4.14 14.30
N PRO A 189 4.32 5.19 15.00
CA PRO A 189 5.71 5.60 14.90
C PRO A 189 6.66 4.47 15.32
N ASN A 190 7.80 4.34 14.64
CA ASN A 190 8.79 3.28 14.87
C ASN A 190 9.44 3.24 16.27
N HIS A 191 9.31 4.31 17.05
CA HIS A 191 9.76 4.37 18.44
C HIS A 191 8.68 3.90 19.42
N GLN A 192 7.48 3.55 18.93
CA GLN A 192 6.39 2.96 19.69
C GLN A 192 6.30 1.45 19.44
N TYR A 193 5.71 0.74 20.39
CA TYR A 193 5.49 -0.70 20.33
C TYR A 193 4.11 -1.04 20.92
N ILE A 194 3.44 -2.01 20.32
CA ILE A 194 2.14 -2.48 20.79
C ILE A 194 2.32 -3.79 21.53
N GLN A 195 1.87 -3.79 22.78
CA GLN A 195 1.93 -4.97 23.63
C GLN A 195 1.06 -6.09 23.05
N THR A 196 1.59 -7.32 23.03
CA THR A 196 0.84 -8.51 22.57
C THR A 196 -0.50 -8.68 23.28
N LYS A 197 -0.57 -8.34 24.58
CA LYS A 197 -1.82 -8.36 25.35
C LYS A 197 -2.89 -7.41 24.79
N SER A 198 -2.49 -6.26 24.26
CA SER A 198 -3.40 -5.30 23.62
C SER A 198 -3.95 -5.86 22.31
N ILE A 199 -3.10 -6.52 21.51
CA ILE A 199 -3.52 -7.23 20.28
C ILE A 199 -4.51 -8.33 20.63
N GLN A 200 -4.22 -9.16 21.63
CA GLN A 200 -5.12 -10.24 22.06
C GLN A 200 -6.47 -9.71 22.58
N ALA A 201 -6.46 -8.61 23.34
CA ALA A 201 -7.69 -7.97 23.80
C ALA A 201 -8.53 -7.43 22.63
N TYR A 202 -7.87 -6.82 21.64
CA TYR A 202 -8.51 -6.38 20.41
C TYR A 202 -9.12 -7.55 19.63
N VAL A 203 -8.36 -8.63 19.40
CA VAL A 203 -8.84 -9.81 18.67
C VAL A 203 -10.06 -10.40 19.37
N ARG A 204 -10.04 -10.54 20.70
CA ARG A 204 -11.21 -10.99 21.47
C ARG A 204 -12.44 -10.10 21.27
N ARG A 205 -12.26 -8.79 21.12
CA ARG A 205 -13.38 -7.88 20.82
C ARG A 205 -13.95 -8.13 19.43
N VAL A 206 -13.11 -8.37 18.43
CA VAL A 206 -13.55 -8.71 17.05
C VAL A 206 -14.23 -10.07 17.00
N LEU A 207 -13.71 -11.07 17.72
CA LEU A 207 -14.34 -12.40 17.82
C LEU A 207 -15.73 -12.35 18.47
N ASN A 208 -16.00 -11.36 19.31
CA ASN A 208 -17.30 -11.12 19.93
C ASN A 208 -18.06 -9.96 19.27
N TRP A 209 -17.69 -9.59 18.03
CA TRP A 209 -18.42 -8.58 17.27
C TRP A 209 -19.90 -9.00 17.15
N PRO A 210 -20.86 -8.05 17.15
CA PRO A 210 -22.29 -8.35 17.11
C PRO A 210 -22.62 -9.42 16.08
N ASP A 211 -23.67 -10.19 16.38
CA ASP A 211 -24.09 -11.35 15.61
C ASP A 211 -24.06 -11.06 14.10
N VAL A 212 -23.03 -11.61 13.45
CA VAL A 212 -22.73 -11.39 12.05
C VAL A 212 -23.88 -11.93 11.20
N GLU A 213 -24.50 -13.03 11.62
CA GLU A 213 -25.61 -13.65 10.91
C GLU A 213 -26.84 -12.72 10.89
N ASN A 214 -27.21 -12.17 12.05
CA ASN A 214 -28.28 -11.17 12.12
C ASN A 214 -27.95 -9.91 11.32
N SER A 215 -26.69 -9.44 11.37
CA SER A 215 -26.25 -8.25 10.63
C SER A 215 -26.30 -8.46 9.11
N LEU A 216 -25.94 -9.65 8.63
CA LEU A 216 -26.06 -10.06 7.24
C LEU A 216 -27.52 -10.17 6.80
N GLN A 217 -28.38 -10.76 7.62
CA GLN A 217 -29.83 -10.83 7.35
C GLN A 217 -30.45 -9.44 7.25
N GLU A 218 -30.11 -8.53 8.17
CA GLU A 218 -30.57 -7.15 8.11
C GLU A 218 -30.09 -6.47 6.82
N ALA A 219 -28.80 -6.58 6.50
CA ALA A 219 -28.20 -6.00 5.31
C ALA A 219 -28.88 -6.50 4.02
N GLY A 220 -29.11 -7.81 3.90
CA GLY A 220 -29.77 -8.42 2.74
C GLY A 220 -31.26 -8.04 2.58
N SER A 221 -31.94 -7.73 3.69
CA SER A 221 -33.34 -7.27 3.66
C SER A 221 -33.48 -5.78 3.30
N LYS A 222 -32.40 -5.01 3.42
CA LYS A 222 -32.41 -3.56 3.32
C LYS A 222 -32.41 -3.10 1.86
N LYS A 223 -33.39 -2.26 1.51
CA LYS A 223 -33.42 -1.60 0.19
C LYS A 223 -32.75 -0.24 0.28
N PHE A 224 -31.54 -0.13 -0.28
CA PHE A 224 -30.84 1.14 -0.41
C PHE A 224 -31.36 1.94 -1.60
N ARG A 225 -31.51 3.26 -1.41
CA ARG A 225 -31.96 4.18 -2.46
C ARG A 225 -30.84 4.59 -3.41
N SER A 226 -29.59 4.33 -3.05
CA SER A 226 -28.41 4.65 -3.86
C SER A 226 -27.18 3.87 -3.39
N HIS A 227 -26.17 3.74 -4.26
CA HIS A 227 -24.84 3.20 -3.93
C HIS A 227 -24.20 3.90 -2.73
N LYS A 228 -24.34 5.23 -2.66
CA LYS A 228 -23.81 6.03 -1.54
C LYS A 228 -24.45 5.63 -0.20
N GLN A 229 -25.75 5.38 -0.19
CA GLN A 229 -26.45 4.99 1.04
C GLN A 229 -26.04 3.58 1.49
N ALA A 230 -25.91 2.65 0.55
CA ALA A 230 -25.39 1.32 0.83
C ALA A 230 -23.97 1.40 1.39
N ARG A 231 -23.04 2.10 0.73
CA ARG A 231 -21.66 2.27 1.22
C ARG A 231 -21.60 2.83 2.64
N ILE A 232 -22.34 3.91 2.94
CA ILE A 232 -22.38 4.49 4.30
C ILE A 232 -22.84 3.44 5.32
N TYR A 233 -23.86 2.64 4.99
CA TYR A 233 -24.31 1.57 5.87
C TYR A 233 -23.20 0.54 6.12
N TYR A 234 -22.51 0.06 5.09
CA TYR A 234 -21.41 -0.89 5.25
C TYR A 234 -20.23 -0.29 6.06
N GLU A 235 -19.85 0.95 5.78
CA GLU A 235 -18.82 1.69 6.53
C GLU A 235 -19.17 1.83 8.02
N GLU A 236 -20.44 2.08 8.36
CA GLU A 236 -20.91 2.16 9.74
C GLU A 236 -20.86 0.82 10.48
N HIS A 237 -20.85 -0.30 9.74
CA HIS A 237 -20.77 -1.66 10.29
C HIS A 237 -19.34 -2.23 10.27
N ASP A 238 -18.38 -1.53 9.68
CA ASP A 238 -16.98 -1.95 9.67
C ASP A 238 -16.39 -1.89 11.09
N PRO A 239 -15.84 -3.00 11.63
CA PRO A 239 -15.14 -2.97 12.89
C PRO A 239 -13.95 -2.03 12.81
N LYS A 240 -13.84 -1.12 13.79
CA LYS A 240 -12.75 -0.15 13.80
C LYS A 240 -11.41 -0.88 14.01
N PRO A 241 -10.46 -0.75 13.07
CA PRO A 241 -9.12 -1.31 13.22
C PRO A 241 -8.40 -0.71 14.43
N MET A 242 -7.38 -1.41 14.90
CA MET A 242 -6.40 -0.91 15.85
C MET A 242 -5.07 -0.84 15.09
N PRO A 243 -4.28 0.24 15.22
CA PRO A 243 -2.92 0.24 14.69
C PRO A 243 -2.14 -0.97 15.20
N LEU A 244 -1.24 -1.54 14.40
CA LEU A 244 -0.60 -2.83 14.68
C LEU A 244 0.92 -2.79 14.62
N THR A 245 1.47 -1.93 13.77
CA THR A 245 2.87 -2.06 13.35
C THR A 245 3.43 -0.70 12.95
N HIS A 246 4.76 -0.57 12.93
CA HIS A 246 5.43 0.60 12.35
C HIS A 246 5.98 0.30 10.96
N LEU A 247 5.77 -0.91 10.45
CA LEU A 247 6.30 -1.44 9.20
C LEU A 247 5.21 -2.21 8.46
N LEU A 248 5.07 -1.97 7.16
CA LEU A 248 4.28 -2.77 6.21
C LEU A 248 5.21 -3.25 5.10
N HIS A 249 4.87 -4.39 4.50
CA HIS A 249 5.47 -4.82 3.24
C HIS A 249 4.49 -4.56 2.11
N TYR A 250 5.02 -4.09 0.98
CA TYR A 250 4.25 -3.88 -0.24
C TYR A 250 4.94 -4.65 -1.37
N PHE A 251 4.15 -5.43 -2.09
CA PHE A 251 4.60 -6.24 -3.21
C PHE A 251 3.92 -5.76 -4.48
N TYR A 252 4.69 -5.66 -5.56
CA TYR A 252 4.21 -5.27 -6.89
C TYR A 252 4.89 -6.14 -7.93
N ASP A 253 4.12 -6.60 -8.91
CA ASP A 253 4.58 -7.49 -9.97
C ASP A 253 5.25 -8.75 -9.41
N GLU A 254 4.45 -9.76 -9.06
CA GLU A 254 4.95 -11.02 -8.50
C GLU A 254 5.94 -11.75 -9.43
N GLY A 255 5.92 -11.44 -10.74
CA GLY A 255 6.89 -11.97 -11.70
C GLY A 255 8.29 -11.39 -11.50
N ASP A 256 8.38 -10.08 -11.29
CA ASP A 256 9.64 -9.34 -11.13
C ASP A 256 10.08 -9.16 -9.66
N GLY A 257 9.16 -9.40 -8.72
CA GLY A 257 9.43 -9.42 -7.29
C GLY A 257 9.75 -8.06 -6.67
N TRP A 258 9.10 -6.97 -7.12
CA TRP A 258 9.31 -5.66 -6.49
C TRP A 258 8.73 -5.66 -5.07
N ALA A 259 9.62 -5.49 -4.09
CA ALA A 259 9.26 -5.51 -2.68
C ALA A 259 9.73 -4.23 -1.98
N LEU A 260 8.77 -3.50 -1.40
CA LEU A 260 9.01 -2.29 -0.63
C LEU A 260 8.72 -2.52 0.86
N GLU A 261 9.57 -1.95 1.71
CA GLU A 261 9.33 -1.79 3.14
C GLU A 261 8.82 -0.36 3.40
N ILE A 262 7.61 -0.23 3.97
CA ILE A 262 6.98 1.06 4.31
C ILE A 262 7.03 1.22 5.83
N SER A 263 7.87 2.12 6.34
CA SER A 263 7.99 2.37 7.77
C SER A 263 7.49 3.75 8.19
N CYS A 264 6.77 3.84 9.30
CA CYS A 264 6.33 5.10 9.88
C CYS A 264 7.40 5.65 10.83
N LYS A 265 8.06 6.75 10.46
CA LYS A 265 9.11 7.38 11.26
C LYS A 265 8.52 8.23 12.38
N GLU A 266 7.47 8.99 12.08
CA GLU A 266 6.83 9.92 13.01
C GLU A 266 5.41 10.27 12.56
N ILE A 267 4.58 10.74 13.49
CA ILE A 267 3.27 11.32 13.21
C ILE A 267 3.25 12.74 13.73
N TYR A 268 2.78 13.67 12.91
CA TYR A 268 2.64 15.08 13.26
C TYR A 268 1.19 15.47 13.34
N ARG A 269 0.84 16.29 14.33
CA ARG A 269 -0.52 16.80 14.53
C ARG A 269 -0.50 18.32 14.69
N CYS A 270 -1.43 18.99 14.05
CA CYS A 270 -1.59 20.44 14.22
C CYS A 270 -2.58 20.73 15.35
N GLN A 271 -2.13 21.46 16.37
CA GLN A 271 -2.95 21.99 17.47
C GLN A 271 -2.74 23.49 17.58
N GLU A 272 -3.81 24.27 17.50
CA GLU A 272 -3.77 25.74 17.65
C GLU A 272 -2.72 26.43 16.74
N GLY A 273 -2.51 25.90 15.54
CA GLY A 273 -1.53 26.43 14.57
C GLY A 273 -0.07 25.99 14.82
N GLN A 274 0.18 25.17 15.84
CA GLN A 274 1.47 24.56 16.12
C GLN A 274 1.48 23.09 15.72
N TRP A 275 2.51 22.68 14.97
CA TRP A 275 2.77 21.27 14.68
C TRP A 275 3.54 20.62 15.82
N LEU A 276 3.02 19.49 16.29
CA LEU A 276 3.58 18.66 17.36
C LEU A 276 3.90 17.28 16.79
N ASP A 277 4.96 16.64 17.30
CA ASP A 277 5.23 15.22 17.06
C ASP A 277 4.31 14.30 17.91
N SER A 278 4.47 12.97 17.78
CA SER A 278 3.67 12.00 18.54
C SER A 278 3.94 11.97 20.04
N ARG A 279 4.95 12.73 20.52
CA ARG A 279 5.27 12.94 21.94
C ARG A 279 4.85 14.33 22.41
N ASP A 280 4.01 15.01 21.64
CA ASP A 280 3.46 16.33 21.93
C ASP A 280 4.51 17.44 21.98
N ARG A 281 5.66 17.23 21.31
CA ARG A 281 6.74 18.20 21.27
C ARG A 281 6.62 19.08 20.03
N PRO A 282 6.74 20.40 20.16
CA PRO A 282 6.77 21.29 19.00
C PRO A 282 7.89 20.97 18.02
N ILE A 283 7.55 21.01 16.73
CA ILE A 283 8.54 20.90 15.66
C ILE A 283 8.71 22.24 14.93
N SER A 284 9.93 22.47 14.44
CA SER A 284 10.29 23.61 13.59
C SER A 284 10.54 23.22 12.14
N THR A 285 10.92 21.97 11.89
CA THR A 285 11.13 21.42 10.54
C THR A 285 9.80 21.11 9.85
N TRP A 286 9.81 21.15 8.52
CA TRP A 286 8.70 20.74 7.65
C TRP A 286 7.35 21.44 7.87
N ARG A 287 7.29 22.56 8.60
CA ARG A 287 6.01 23.23 8.90
C ARG A 287 5.20 23.60 7.65
N ASN A 288 5.87 24.04 6.60
CA ASN A 288 5.23 24.42 5.35
C ASN A 288 4.78 23.19 4.57
N GLU A 289 5.60 22.15 4.55
CA GLU A 289 5.35 20.86 3.91
C GLU A 289 4.15 20.15 4.55
N LEU A 290 4.07 20.13 5.88
CA LEU A 290 2.94 19.59 6.64
C LEU A 290 1.65 20.38 6.36
N ALA A 291 1.74 21.71 6.34
CA ALA A 291 0.61 22.57 5.97
C ALA A 291 0.18 22.35 4.50
N GLU A 292 1.14 22.11 3.59
CA GLU A 292 0.84 21.79 2.20
C GLU A 292 0.09 20.46 2.08
N VAL A 293 0.57 19.40 2.75
CA VAL A 293 -0.10 18.09 2.77
C VAL A 293 -1.52 18.22 3.32
N ALA A 294 -1.70 18.93 4.45
CA ALA A 294 -3.01 19.14 5.06
C ALA A 294 -3.96 19.96 4.17
N SER A 295 -3.47 21.01 3.51
CA SER A 295 -4.29 21.93 2.70
C SER A 295 -4.61 21.40 1.29
N ARG A 296 -3.65 20.73 0.65
CA ARG A 296 -3.83 20.10 -0.68
C ARG A 296 -4.42 18.70 -0.59
N TYR A 297 -4.43 18.14 0.61
CA TYR A 297 -4.96 16.83 0.94
C TYR A 297 -4.39 15.74 0.03
N ARG A 298 -3.06 15.72 -0.10
CA ARG A 298 -2.30 14.79 -0.93
C ARG A 298 -0.88 14.62 -0.37
N PRO A 299 -0.15 13.55 -0.71
CA PRO A 299 1.16 13.27 -0.17
C PRO A 299 2.22 14.21 -0.77
N LEU A 300 3.32 14.36 -0.05
CA LEU A 300 4.48 15.16 -0.47
C LEU A 300 5.78 14.39 -0.20
N CYS A 301 6.60 14.22 -1.24
CA CYS A 301 7.94 13.64 -1.10
C CYS A 301 8.91 14.72 -0.59
N ILE A 302 9.58 14.43 0.53
CA ILE A 302 10.48 15.37 1.22
C ILE A 302 11.95 14.97 1.15
N GLU A 303 12.25 13.69 0.87
CA GLU A 303 13.60 13.19 0.61
C GLU A 303 13.53 11.99 -0.35
N LYS A 304 14.59 11.79 -1.13
CA LYS A 304 14.76 10.59 -1.95
C LYS A 304 16.22 10.27 -2.21
N ASP A 305 16.49 8.98 -2.44
CA ASP A 305 17.76 8.45 -2.90
C ASP A 305 17.53 7.46 -4.04
N GLY A 306 18.37 7.52 -5.06
CA GLY A 306 18.17 6.80 -6.33
C GLY A 306 17.19 7.48 -7.31
N ILE A 307 17.36 7.13 -8.60
CA ILE A 307 16.48 7.53 -9.70
C ILE A 307 15.15 6.78 -9.69
N GLU A 308 14.25 7.16 -10.58
CA GLU A 308 13.02 6.41 -10.88
C GLU A 308 13.35 5.09 -11.58
N LEU A 309 12.62 4.06 -11.16
CA LEU A 309 12.67 2.71 -11.68
C LEU A 309 11.77 2.57 -12.92
N LEU A 310 11.79 1.36 -13.47
CA LEU A 310 10.96 0.93 -14.58
C LEU A 310 10.44 -0.47 -14.24
N ASP A 311 9.14 -0.70 -14.40
CA ASP A 311 8.49 -2.00 -14.26
C ASP A 311 8.60 -2.83 -15.55
N ASP A 312 8.24 -4.12 -15.49
CA ASP A 312 8.32 -5.06 -16.62
C ASP A 312 9.73 -5.14 -17.24
N ILE A 313 10.75 -5.30 -16.39
CA ILE A 313 12.17 -5.31 -16.81
C ILE A 313 12.97 -6.46 -16.18
N GLY A 314 12.35 -7.37 -15.43
CA GLY A 314 13.05 -8.43 -14.70
C GLY A 314 13.54 -7.97 -13.32
N GLY A 315 12.76 -7.13 -12.65
CA GLY A 315 13.06 -6.63 -11.31
C GLY A 315 14.32 -5.76 -11.23
N LEU A 316 14.91 -5.67 -10.04
CA LEU A 316 16.13 -4.89 -9.82
C LEU A 316 17.34 -5.40 -10.64
N THR A 317 17.43 -6.71 -10.84
CA THR A 317 18.50 -7.32 -11.64
C THR A 317 18.43 -6.87 -13.08
N GLY A 318 17.26 -6.97 -13.71
CA GLY A 318 17.08 -6.51 -15.08
C GLY A 318 17.17 -5.00 -15.20
N PHE A 319 16.72 -4.23 -14.21
CA PHE A 319 16.96 -2.78 -14.15
C PHE A 319 18.46 -2.45 -14.11
N CYS A 320 19.27 -3.19 -13.34
CA CYS A 320 20.73 -3.03 -13.35
C CYS A 320 21.34 -3.36 -14.71
N GLN A 321 20.89 -4.43 -15.36
CA GLN A 321 21.34 -4.79 -16.71
C GLN A 321 20.99 -3.70 -17.73
N MET A 322 19.80 -3.08 -17.59
CA MET A 322 19.41 -1.95 -18.41
C MET A 322 20.34 -0.76 -18.21
N LEU A 323 20.61 -0.36 -16.96
CA LEU A 323 21.53 0.74 -16.66
C LEU A 323 22.95 0.48 -17.15
N GLU A 324 23.45 -0.74 -16.97
CA GLU A 324 24.76 -1.15 -17.49
C GLU A 324 24.79 -1.04 -19.02
N THR A 325 23.78 -1.57 -19.72
CA THR A 325 23.69 -1.50 -21.19
C THR A 325 23.68 -0.05 -21.66
N LEU A 326 22.87 0.81 -21.04
CA LEU A 326 22.69 2.21 -21.46
C LEU A 326 23.91 3.10 -21.18
N PHE A 327 24.61 2.88 -20.07
CA PHE A 327 25.63 3.83 -19.58
C PHE A 327 27.05 3.29 -19.50
N ASP A 328 27.26 1.98 -19.64
CA ASP A 328 28.60 1.41 -19.66
C ASP A 328 29.20 1.42 -21.07
N PHE A 329 29.91 2.50 -21.40
CA PHE A 329 30.49 2.76 -22.72
C PHE A 329 31.77 1.97 -23.04
N GLU A 330 32.14 0.95 -22.27
CA GLU A 330 33.33 0.13 -22.55
C GLU A 330 33.22 -0.66 -23.88
N ARG A 331 32.00 -0.88 -24.38
CA ARG A 331 31.71 -1.48 -25.69
C ARG A 331 31.10 -0.45 -26.65
N LEU A 332 31.76 -0.24 -27.80
CA LEU A 332 31.40 0.77 -28.81
C LEU A 332 31.26 0.17 -30.23
N ASP A 333 31.09 -1.15 -30.34
CA ASP A 333 30.74 -1.76 -31.63
C ASP A 333 29.31 -1.40 -32.07
N ALA A 334 29.04 -1.54 -33.37
CA ALA A 334 27.78 -1.12 -33.99
C ALA A 334 26.56 -1.82 -33.38
N ASP A 335 26.68 -3.12 -33.07
CA ASP A 335 25.61 -3.91 -32.46
C ASP A 335 25.28 -3.40 -31.06
N SER A 336 26.30 -3.07 -30.25
CA SER A 336 26.12 -2.48 -28.92
C SER A 336 25.47 -1.09 -28.97
N ILE A 337 25.76 -0.28 -29.99
CA ILE A 337 25.15 1.05 -30.17
C ILE A 337 23.67 0.92 -30.53
N GLU A 338 23.32 0.00 -31.43
CA GLU A 338 21.92 -0.22 -31.82
C GLU A 338 21.10 -0.78 -30.66
N GLN A 339 21.63 -1.80 -29.95
CA GLN A 339 20.98 -2.36 -28.77
C GLN A 339 20.68 -1.30 -27.70
N ARG A 340 21.62 -0.38 -27.45
CA ARG A 340 21.41 0.76 -26.54
C ARG A 340 20.27 1.65 -26.98
N ARG A 341 20.22 1.97 -28.27
CA ARG A 341 19.20 2.84 -28.84
C ARG A 341 17.82 2.21 -28.74
N GLU A 342 17.70 0.94 -29.11
CA GLU A 342 16.45 0.17 -29.00
C GLU A 342 15.97 0.11 -27.55
N LEU A 343 16.87 -0.21 -26.61
CA LEU A 343 16.54 -0.29 -25.19
C LEU A 343 16.13 1.07 -24.62
N PHE A 344 16.80 2.15 -25.01
CA PHE A 344 16.43 3.50 -24.59
C PHE A 344 15.05 3.90 -25.12
N LEU A 345 14.76 3.64 -26.39
CA LEU A 345 13.45 3.92 -26.98
C LEU A 345 12.33 3.13 -26.29
N TRP A 346 12.57 1.84 -26.03
CA TRP A 346 11.65 0.99 -25.29
C TRP A 346 11.38 1.50 -23.87
N ALA A 347 12.42 1.92 -23.14
CA ALA A 347 12.28 2.49 -21.80
C ALA A 347 11.56 3.85 -21.83
N TYR A 348 11.86 4.67 -22.85
CA TYR A 348 11.23 5.96 -23.06
C TYR A 348 9.73 5.84 -23.36
N ASP A 349 9.32 4.87 -24.18
CA ASP A 349 7.92 4.58 -24.46
C ASP A 349 7.18 4.10 -23.20
N ARG A 350 7.89 3.45 -22.27
CA ARG A 350 7.42 3.16 -20.91
C ARG A 350 7.61 4.34 -19.93
N GLY A 351 7.82 5.56 -20.42
CA GLY A 351 7.85 6.78 -19.60
C GLY A 351 9.12 6.98 -18.77
N TRP A 352 10.13 6.12 -18.93
CA TRP A 352 11.43 6.27 -18.28
C TRP A 352 12.36 7.12 -19.16
N THR A 353 12.78 8.27 -18.64
CA THR A 353 13.54 9.25 -19.44
C THR A 353 15.04 9.26 -19.17
N GLY A 354 15.52 8.45 -18.22
CA GLY A 354 16.90 8.49 -17.72
C GLY A 354 17.27 9.76 -16.93
N ASN A 355 16.42 10.78 -16.92
CA ASN A 355 16.62 11.98 -16.12
C ASN A 355 16.11 11.76 -14.70
N THR A 356 16.92 12.14 -13.71
CA THR A 356 16.49 12.20 -12.32
C THR A 356 15.34 13.20 -12.17
N ILE A 357 14.17 12.74 -11.75
CA ILE A 357 13.08 13.66 -11.42
C ILE A 357 13.49 14.47 -10.18
N ARG A 358 13.32 15.79 -10.23
CA ARG A 358 13.58 16.64 -9.06
C ARG A 358 12.60 16.29 -7.94
N LEU A 359 13.06 16.35 -6.69
CA LEU A 359 12.24 16.06 -5.50
C LEU A 359 10.84 16.73 -5.53
N LYS A 360 10.79 18.03 -5.87
CA LYS A 360 9.53 18.81 -5.97
C LYS A 360 8.57 18.36 -7.07
N SER A 361 9.01 17.48 -7.95
CA SER A 361 8.26 16.96 -9.10
C SER A 361 7.91 15.47 -8.97
N THR A 362 8.32 14.83 -7.87
CA THR A 362 8.06 13.40 -7.63
C THR A 362 6.55 13.14 -7.42
N LEU A 363 5.85 13.99 -6.64
CA LEU A 363 4.39 13.91 -6.38
C LEU A 363 3.62 15.19 -6.78
#